data_AF-A0A7W0ZHN8-F1
#
_entry.id   AF-A0A7W0ZHN8-F1
#
_cell.length_a   1.000
_cell.length_b   1.000
_cell.length_c   1.000
_cell.angle_alpha   90.00
_cell.angle_beta   90.00
_cell.angle_gamma   90.00
#
_symmetry.space_group_name_H-M   'P 1'
#
loop_
_entity.id
_entity.type
_entity.pdbx_description
1 polymer ?
#
loop_
_entity_poly.entity_id
_entity_poly.type
_entity_poly.pdbx_seq_one_letter_code
_entity_poly.pdbx_strand_id
1 'polypeptide(L)'
;GAVMRPGPLEELFPDLSREEWRKAGFAFGEVDKESIYLLPNGKRKLRIPPPPPQHNKGNEVVSVSAMARYMQQQAEDAGAYILTETSATQLIVEDGQVKGVRSGDKGRDREGGELGNFEPGTDISARATVLAEGCWGHLTGAAIREFGLGKGREPQVWELGVKEVWKVTKPLDRVIHTLAGWPLKISAKYGQIGGSWIYPMKDEKTGADLVSIGFVLDMDYADATSSAHDFLQQFKTHPMVRDILEGGERVSWGAKAIPAGGYWAMPRLSMPGAVLTGDSGGMVNLAALKGVHYAIKSGVLAAESIYASLKKDSADFSSYEDKVEESVIGRDLYEQRNTRQPFQKGLIRGGPLVNLMIATKGRFPGGRWKIHRNDAKPMFIGKTKNGYPKPDGKYIFDKLSSVFISGNATRDDAPNHIRVQTNVPRELAETWTWMCPAGVYEIPDDAPESGDVDVIVNYTNCVQCGAITAKGGRLTTPEGGDGPLYRNT
;
A
#
# COMPACT_ATOMS: atom_id res chain seq x y z
N GLY A 1 3.35 9.40 2.25
CA GLY A 1 3.38 9.55 0.79
C GLY A 1 1.97 9.74 0.26
N ALA A 2 1.20 10.65 0.83
CA ALA A 2 -0.17 10.87 0.41
C ALA A 2 -0.34 12.33 -0.05
N VAL A 3 -0.53 12.47 -1.36
CA VAL A 3 -1.08 13.68 -1.99
C VAL A 3 -2.45 13.27 -2.53
N MET A 4 -3.51 13.84 -1.98
CA MET A 4 -4.87 13.44 -2.33
C MET A 4 -5.66 14.58 -2.96
N ARG A 5 -6.60 14.22 -3.83
CA ARG A 5 -7.62 15.15 -4.30
C ARG A 5 -8.61 15.37 -3.15
N PRO A 6 -8.92 16.61 -2.79
CA PRO A 6 -9.67 16.93 -1.58
C PRO A 6 -11.17 16.68 -1.71
N GLY A 7 -11.72 16.70 -2.94
CA GLY A 7 -13.16 16.60 -3.20
C GLY A 7 -13.93 15.53 -2.41
N PRO A 8 -13.51 14.25 -2.40
CA PRO A 8 -14.20 13.24 -1.58
C PRO A 8 -14.19 13.49 -0.06
N LEU A 9 -13.17 14.18 0.45
CA LEU A 9 -13.10 14.55 1.86
C LEU A 9 -13.92 15.82 2.14
N GLU A 10 -13.94 16.78 1.21
CA GLU A 10 -14.84 17.95 1.24
C GLU A 10 -16.32 17.50 1.16
N GLU A 11 -16.63 16.44 0.41
CA GLU A 11 -17.97 15.86 0.35
C GLU A 11 -18.37 15.18 1.66
N LEU A 12 -17.44 14.46 2.29
CA LEU A 12 -17.70 13.76 3.55
C LEU A 12 -17.81 14.73 4.74
N PHE A 13 -17.03 15.80 4.74
CA PHE A 13 -17.02 16.83 5.77
C PHE A 13 -17.21 18.22 5.15
N PRO A 14 -18.43 18.55 4.67
CA PRO A 14 -18.70 19.78 3.93
C PRO A 14 -18.52 21.05 4.77
N ASP A 15 -18.62 20.94 6.09
CA ASP A 15 -18.49 22.05 7.01
C ASP A 15 -17.04 22.30 7.46
N LEU A 16 -16.08 21.44 7.06
CA LEU A 16 -14.68 21.58 7.43
C LEU A 16 -13.86 22.20 6.30
N SER A 17 -13.25 23.34 6.59
CA SER A 17 -12.26 23.98 5.74
C SER A 17 -10.92 23.23 5.76
N ARG A 18 -10.09 23.45 4.73
CA ARG A 18 -8.72 22.90 4.70
C ARG A 18 -7.83 23.45 5.82
N GLU A 19 -8.12 24.64 6.32
CA GLU A 19 -7.44 25.17 7.51
C GLU A 19 -7.77 24.34 8.75
N GLU A 20 -9.03 23.94 8.91
CA GLU A 20 -9.45 23.07 10.01
C GLU A 20 -8.84 21.67 9.90
N TRP A 21 -8.63 21.16 8.68
CA TRP A 21 -7.90 19.90 8.47
C TRP A 21 -6.44 19.98 8.97
N ARG A 22 -5.79 21.13 8.78
CA ARG A 22 -4.41 21.37 9.24
C ARG A 22 -4.35 21.56 10.75
N LYS A 23 -5.31 22.31 11.33
CA LYS A 23 -5.48 22.41 12.79
C LYS A 23 -5.79 21.05 13.44
N ALA A 24 -6.59 20.21 12.78
CA ALA A 24 -6.85 18.84 13.20
C ALA A 24 -5.58 17.96 13.13
N GLY A 25 -4.57 18.37 12.37
CA GLY A 25 -3.23 17.78 12.34
C GLY A 25 -3.10 16.58 11.40
N PHE A 26 -3.97 16.47 10.39
CA PHE A 26 -3.87 15.41 9.38
C PHE A 26 -3.56 15.93 7.97
N ALA A 27 -3.81 17.21 7.69
CA ALA A 27 -3.38 17.89 6.48
C ALA A 27 -2.13 18.75 6.75
N PHE A 28 -1.26 18.88 5.74
CA PHE A 28 0.05 19.49 5.87
C PHE A 28 0.36 20.54 4.80
N GLY A 29 -0.63 20.92 3.99
CA GLY A 29 -0.50 21.98 3.01
C GLY A 29 -1.06 21.61 1.64
N GLU A 30 -1.62 22.62 0.99
CA GLU A 30 -2.02 22.55 -0.41
C GLU A 30 -0.78 22.51 -1.31
N VAL A 31 -0.85 21.72 -2.38
CA VAL A 31 0.24 21.61 -3.34
C VAL A 31 0.14 22.75 -4.35
N ASP A 32 1.05 23.71 -4.26
CA ASP A 32 1.17 24.82 -5.22
C ASP A 32 2.20 24.57 -6.31
N LYS A 33 3.28 23.87 -5.96
CA LYS A 33 4.41 23.61 -6.83
C LYS A 33 4.72 22.12 -6.87
N GLU A 34 5.09 21.66 -8.06
CA GLU A 34 5.56 20.30 -8.24
C GLU A 34 6.75 20.22 -9.20
N SER A 35 7.51 19.14 -9.08
CA SER A 35 8.61 18.84 -9.98
C SER A 35 8.76 17.34 -10.15
N ILE A 36 8.99 16.93 -11.40
CA ILE A 36 9.35 15.55 -11.72
C ILE A 36 10.77 15.54 -12.27
N TYR A 37 11.58 14.63 -11.73
CA TYR A 37 12.96 14.44 -12.17
C TYR A 37 13.18 13.04 -12.71
N LEU A 38 13.87 12.95 -13.83
CA LEU A 38 14.58 11.74 -14.23
C LEU A 38 15.96 11.75 -13.56
N LEU A 39 16.40 10.58 -13.10
CA LEU A 39 17.72 10.40 -12.48
C LEU A 39 18.58 9.47 -13.37
N PRO A 40 19.34 10.01 -14.33
CA PRO A 40 20.18 9.17 -15.20
C PRO A 40 21.26 8.37 -14.43
N ASN A 41 21.70 8.88 -13.28
CA ASN A 41 22.68 8.24 -12.39
C ASN A 41 22.57 8.84 -10.99
N GLY A 42 23.37 8.33 -10.04
CA GLY A 42 23.38 8.79 -8.64
C GLY A 42 23.89 10.22 -8.39
N LYS A 43 24.16 11.03 -9.43
CA LYS A 43 24.66 12.41 -9.30
C LYS A 43 23.84 13.43 -10.08
N ARG A 44 23.18 13.03 -11.18
CA ARG A 44 22.50 13.95 -12.10
C ARG A 44 20.99 13.81 -11.99
N LYS A 45 20.31 14.96 -12.05
CA LYS A 45 18.86 15.07 -12.20
C LYS A 45 18.52 15.87 -13.45
N LEU A 46 17.47 15.46 -14.17
CA LEU A 46 16.90 16.20 -15.27
C LEU A 46 15.43 16.47 -14.97
N ARG A 47 15.03 17.74 -14.94
CA ARG A 47 13.62 18.10 -14.75
C ARG A 47 12.86 17.83 -16.04
N ILE A 48 11.69 17.19 -15.91
CA ILE A 48 10.76 16.94 -17.01
C ILE A 48 9.39 17.52 -16.67
N PRO A 49 8.55 17.85 -17.67
CA PRO A 49 7.18 18.29 -17.41
C PRO A 49 6.37 17.15 -16.78
N PRO A 50 5.54 17.43 -15.75
CA PRO A 50 4.67 16.42 -15.18
C PRO A 50 3.60 15.99 -16.19
N PRO A 51 3.36 14.68 -16.37
CA PRO A 51 2.26 14.22 -17.20
C PRO A 51 0.92 14.62 -16.57
N PRO A 52 -0.16 14.79 -17.36
CA PRO A 52 -1.43 15.34 -16.85
C PRO A 52 -2.01 14.64 -15.61
N PRO A 53 -2.00 13.29 -15.49
CA PRO A 53 -2.50 12.62 -14.28
C PRO A 53 -1.72 12.95 -13.01
N GLN A 54 -0.48 13.39 -13.14
CA GLN A 54 0.41 13.77 -12.04
C GLN A 54 0.42 15.27 -11.77
N HIS A 55 -0.52 16.04 -12.33
CA HIS A 55 -0.72 17.43 -11.91
C HIS A 55 -1.33 17.47 -10.52
N ASN A 56 -0.68 18.15 -9.59
CA ASN A 56 -1.09 18.18 -8.19
C ASN A 56 -1.58 19.53 -7.69
N LYS A 57 -1.65 20.56 -8.53
CA LYS A 57 -2.17 21.86 -8.09
C LYS A 57 -3.57 21.72 -7.48
N GLY A 58 -3.75 22.22 -6.27
CA GLY A 58 -5.02 22.15 -5.54
C GLY A 58 -5.27 20.85 -4.78
N ASN A 59 -4.35 19.88 -4.85
CA ASN A 59 -4.36 18.69 -4.00
C ASN A 59 -3.79 19.02 -2.61
N GLU A 60 -4.06 18.16 -1.63
CA GLU A 60 -3.56 18.33 -0.26
C GLU A 60 -2.54 17.23 0.09
N VAL A 61 -1.44 17.63 0.73
CA VAL A 61 -0.53 16.67 1.39
C VAL A 61 -1.14 16.26 2.73
N VAL A 62 -1.30 14.96 2.96
CA VAL A 62 -1.92 14.43 4.18
C VAL A 62 -1.10 13.33 4.83
N SER A 63 -1.36 13.07 6.12
CA SER A 63 -0.98 11.84 6.82
C SER A 63 -2.21 10.94 6.90
N VAL A 64 -2.16 9.76 6.27
CA VAL A 64 -3.29 8.83 6.27
C VAL A 64 -3.52 8.28 7.68
N SER A 65 -2.46 8.00 8.43
CA SER A 65 -2.56 7.55 9.82
C SER A 65 -3.18 8.62 10.74
N ALA A 66 -2.84 9.90 10.57
CA ALA A 66 -3.47 10.98 11.34
C ALA A 66 -4.93 11.22 10.92
N MET A 67 -5.21 11.15 9.62
CA MET A 67 -6.56 11.30 9.10
C MET A 67 -7.47 10.15 9.58
N ALA A 68 -6.97 8.92 9.63
CA ALA A 68 -7.72 7.77 10.14
C ALA A 68 -8.12 7.96 11.62
N ARG A 69 -7.20 8.44 12.47
CA ARG A 69 -7.52 8.76 13.88
C ARG A 69 -8.54 9.88 14.01
N TYR A 70 -8.42 10.92 13.18
CA TYR A 70 -9.41 11.98 13.14
C TYR A 70 -10.80 11.45 12.73
N MET A 71 -10.85 10.68 11.64
CA MET A 71 -12.11 10.08 11.15
C MET A 71 -12.70 9.08 12.14
N GLN A 72 -11.88 8.38 12.93
CA GLN A 72 -12.36 7.54 14.03
C GLN A 72 -13.16 8.37 15.04
N GLN A 73 -12.58 9.48 15.53
CA GLN A 73 -13.28 10.37 16.47
C GLN A 73 -14.59 10.87 15.86
N GLN A 74 -14.58 11.30 14.60
CA GLN A 74 -15.80 11.77 13.92
C GLN A 74 -16.87 10.66 13.81
N ALA A 75 -16.45 9.41 13.58
CA ALA A 75 -17.37 8.29 13.53
C ALA A 75 -17.97 7.97 14.90
N GLU A 76 -17.16 7.99 15.96
CA GLU A 76 -17.61 7.79 17.34
C GLU A 76 -18.60 8.88 17.79
N ASP A 77 -18.29 10.15 17.49
CA ASP A 77 -19.17 11.29 17.76
C ASP A 77 -20.52 11.17 17.02
N ALA A 78 -20.51 10.55 15.83
CA ALA A 78 -21.70 10.24 15.05
C ALA A 78 -22.45 8.98 15.53
N GLY A 79 -21.98 8.31 16.59
CA GLY A 79 -22.61 7.15 17.22
C GLY A 79 -22.12 5.80 16.72
N ALA A 80 -21.04 5.73 15.94
CA ALA A 80 -20.40 4.47 15.59
C ALA A 80 -19.67 3.88 16.81
N TYR A 81 -19.72 2.56 16.94
CA TYR A 81 -18.93 1.85 17.93
C TYR A 81 -17.67 1.29 17.28
N ILE A 82 -16.50 1.74 17.73
CA ILE A 82 -15.20 1.35 17.16
C ILE A 82 -14.51 0.35 18.08
N LEU A 83 -14.26 -0.84 17.54
CA LEU A 83 -13.51 -1.91 18.20
C LEU A 83 -12.07 -1.91 17.68
N THR A 84 -11.18 -1.15 18.33
CA THR A 84 -9.74 -1.23 18.08
C THR A 84 -9.16 -2.53 18.63
N GLU A 85 -7.93 -2.87 18.22
CA GLU A 85 -7.22 -4.06 18.73
C GLU A 85 -8.04 -5.36 18.59
N THR A 86 -8.82 -5.45 17.50
CA THR A 86 -9.73 -6.56 17.21
C THR A 86 -9.60 -6.90 15.74
N SER A 87 -9.06 -8.08 15.43
CA SER A 87 -8.93 -8.56 14.05
C SER A 87 -10.15 -9.38 13.65
N ALA A 88 -10.67 -9.18 12.43
CA ALA A 88 -11.69 -10.05 11.86
C ALA A 88 -11.01 -11.20 11.11
N THR A 89 -11.22 -12.44 11.57
CA THR A 89 -10.47 -13.62 11.11
C THR A 89 -11.26 -14.52 10.18
N GLN A 90 -12.60 -14.45 10.22
CA GLN A 90 -13.48 -15.24 9.37
C GLN A 90 -14.76 -14.48 9.02
N LEU A 91 -15.28 -14.72 7.80
CA LEU A 91 -16.62 -14.30 7.39
C LEU A 91 -17.65 -15.34 7.84
N ILE A 92 -18.74 -14.88 8.43
CA ILE A 92 -19.89 -15.73 8.77
C ILE A 92 -20.81 -15.73 7.53
N VAL A 93 -21.04 -16.90 6.94
CA VAL A 93 -21.84 -17.06 5.72
C VAL A 93 -22.92 -18.11 5.96
N GLU A 94 -24.17 -17.73 5.72
CA GLU A 94 -25.36 -18.58 5.84
C GLU A 94 -26.16 -18.47 4.55
N ASP A 95 -26.57 -19.61 3.97
CA ASP A 95 -27.35 -19.68 2.72
C ASP A 95 -26.75 -18.85 1.56
N GLY A 96 -25.41 -18.79 1.50
CA GLY A 96 -24.68 -18.02 0.49
C GLY A 96 -24.72 -16.50 0.70
N GLN A 97 -25.11 -16.03 1.89
CA GLN A 97 -25.12 -14.63 2.28
C GLN A 97 -24.17 -14.37 3.46
N VAL A 98 -23.39 -13.28 3.39
CA VAL A 98 -22.58 -12.81 4.52
C VAL A 98 -23.50 -12.27 5.61
N LYS A 99 -23.31 -12.76 6.84
CA LYS A 99 -24.07 -12.39 8.05
C LYS A 99 -23.23 -11.69 9.11
N GLY A 100 -21.94 -11.46 8.83
CA GLY A 100 -21.04 -10.81 9.78
C GLY A 100 -19.63 -11.35 9.71
N VAL A 101 -18.90 -11.15 10.81
CA VAL A 101 -17.51 -11.60 10.98
C VAL A 101 -17.31 -12.25 12.34
N ARG A 102 -16.35 -13.16 12.43
CA ARG A 102 -15.80 -13.65 13.69
C ARG A 102 -14.50 -12.91 13.98
N SER A 103 -14.35 -12.40 15.21
CA SER A 103 -13.09 -11.82 15.66
C SER A 103 -12.04 -12.90 15.92
N GLY A 104 -10.76 -12.51 15.94
CA GLY A 104 -9.68 -13.38 16.38
C GLY A 104 -9.70 -13.62 17.89
N ASP A 105 -9.13 -14.75 18.28
CA ASP A 105 -8.83 -15.04 19.68
C ASP A 105 -7.74 -14.08 20.19
N LYS A 106 -7.73 -13.88 21.51
CA LYS A 106 -6.65 -13.18 22.23
C LYS A 106 -6.00 -14.12 23.24
N GLY A 107 -4.74 -13.85 23.59
CA GLY A 107 -4.02 -14.62 24.60
C GLY A 107 -3.65 -16.03 24.13
N ARG A 108 -3.13 -16.16 22.90
CA ARG A 108 -2.53 -17.42 22.43
C ARG A 108 -1.00 -17.36 22.45
N ASP A 109 -0.35 -18.47 22.78
CA ASP A 109 1.11 -18.62 22.69
C ASP A 109 1.57 -18.96 21.26
N ARG A 110 2.89 -19.15 21.10
CA ARG A 110 3.54 -19.39 19.80
C ARG A 110 3.07 -20.69 19.14
N GLU A 111 2.73 -21.68 19.96
CA GLU A 111 2.23 -22.99 19.58
C GLU A 111 0.71 -23.00 19.37
N GLY A 112 0.02 -21.90 19.73
CA GLY A 112 -1.42 -21.73 19.64
C GLY A 112 -2.17 -22.17 20.90
N GLY A 113 -1.46 -22.53 21.97
CA GLY A 113 -2.00 -22.82 23.29
C GLY A 113 -2.63 -21.59 23.93
N GLU A 114 -3.54 -21.82 24.88
CA GLU A 114 -4.25 -20.77 25.61
C GLU A 114 -3.38 -20.25 26.76
N LEU A 115 -3.15 -18.93 26.80
CA LEU A 115 -2.50 -18.26 27.91
C LEU A 115 -3.52 -17.92 29.01
N GLY A 116 -3.04 -17.45 30.17
CA GLY A 116 -3.91 -17.09 31.30
C GLY A 116 -4.90 -15.94 31.03
N ASN A 117 -4.66 -15.15 29.97
CA ASN A 117 -5.54 -14.09 29.48
C ASN A 117 -6.27 -14.47 28.18
N PHE A 118 -6.44 -15.77 27.91
CA PHE A 118 -7.12 -16.25 26.72
C PHE A 118 -8.57 -15.76 26.66
N GLU A 119 -8.94 -15.19 25.51
CA GLU A 119 -10.32 -14.82 25.20
C GLU A 119 -10.66 -15.38 23.81
N PRO A 120 -11.71 -16.21 23.68
CA PRO A 120 -12.12 -16.72 22.38
C PRO A 120 -12.71 -15.59 21.53
N GLY A 121 -12.50 -15.69 20.22
CA GLY A 121 -13.10 -14.81 19.23
C GLY A 121 -14.62 -14.81 19.32
N THR A 122 -15.22 -13.66 19.07
CA THR A 122 -16.67 -13.42 19.16
C THR A 122 -17.28 -13.23 17.78
N ASP A 123 -18.50 -13.74 17.60
CA ASP A 123 -19.29 -13.51 16.39
C ASP A 123 -19.98 -12.16 16.44
N ILE A 124 -19.71 -11.33 15.42
CA ILE A 124 -20.32 -10.02 15.23
C ILE A 124 -21.27 -10.14 14.05
N SER A 125 -22.56 -10.26 14.35
CA SER A 125 -23.61 -10.36 13.34
C SER A 125 -24.01 -9.00 12.80
N ALA A 126 -24.20 -8.89 11.49
CA ALA A 126 -24.59 -7.67 10.81
C ALA A 126 -25.49 -7.95 9.60
N ARG A 127 -26.40 -7.02 9.30
CA ARG A 127 -27.19 -7.06 8.06
C ARG A 127 -26.39 -6.72 6.81
N ALA A 128 -25.29 -5.97 6.99
CA ALA A 128 -24.37 -5.57 5.94
C ALA A 128 -22.94 -5.59 6.48
N THR A 129 -22.01 -6.15 5.72
CA THR A 129 -20.58 -6.18 6.05
C THR A 129 -19.78 -5.43 4.98
N VAL A 130 -18.89 -4.53 5.39
CA VAL A 130 -18.02 -3.78 4.47
C VAL A 130 -16.58 -4.26 4.66
N LEU A 131 -15.98 -4.84 3.61
CA LEU A 131 -14.59 -5.30 3.65
C LEU A 131 -13.66 -4.17 3.19
N ALA A 132 -13.13 -3.44 4.17
CA ALA A 132 -12.24 -2.29 4.00
C ALA A 132 -10.80 -2.56 4.50
N GLU A 133 -10.35 -3.82 4.47
CA GLU A 133 -9.01 -4.25 4.94
C GLU A 133 -7.84 -3.61 4.15
N GLY A 134 -8.13 -3.11 2.96
CA GLY A 134 -7.16 -2.48 2.08
C GLY A 134 -6.36 -3.49 1.26
N CYS A 135 -5.10 -3.17 0.98
CA CYS A 135 -4.23 -4.00 0.17
C CYS A 135 -4.03 -5.39 0.82
N TRP A 136 -4.39 -6.45 0.08
CA TRP A 136 -4.29 -7.85 0.51
C TRP A 136 -5.12 -8.20 1.77
N GLY A 137 -6.39 -7.78 1.81
CA GLY A 137 -7.30 -8.21 2.87
C GLY A 137 -7.42 -9.73 3.00
N HIS A 138 -7.30 -10.24 4.22
CA HIS A 138 -7.39 -11.67 4.53
C HIS A 138 -8.79 -12.21 4.22
N LEU A 139 -9.83 -11.47 4.64
CA LEU A 139 -11.23 -11.78 4.37
C LEU A 139 -11.61 -11.44 2.94
N THR A 140 -11.14 -10.33 2.41
CA THR A 140 -11.35 -9.89 1.02
C THR A 140 -10.85 -10.96 0.05
N GLY A 141 -9.64 -11.48 0.28
CA GLY A 141 -9.08 -12.55 -0.55
C GLY A 141 -9.89 -13.85 -0.47
N ALA A 142 -10.43 -14.18 0.71
CA ALA A 142 -11.36 -15.32 0.85
C ALA A 142 -12.67 -15.06 0.09
N ALA A 143 -13.30 -13.90 0.30
CA ALA A 143 -14.54 -13.53 -0.37
C ALA A 143 -14.42 -13.55 -1.90
N ILE A 144 -13.34 -13.00 -2.46
CA ILE A 144 -13.11 -12.99 -3.91
C ILE A 144 -13.09 -14.42 -4.49
N ARG A 145 -12.50 -15.38 -3.77
CA ARG A 145 -12.44 -16.78 -4.20
C ARG A 145 -13.79 -17.47 -4.03
N GLU A 146 -14.35 -17.46 -2.82
CA GLU A 146 -15.56 -18.24 -2.48
C GLU A 146 -16.79 -17.75 -3.25
N PHE A 147 -16.95 -16.43 -3.44
CA PHE A 147 -18.07 -15.85 -4.20
C PHE A 147 -17.76 -15.67 -5.69
N GLY A 148 -16.58 -16.09 -6.16
CA GLY A 148 -16.18 -16.00 -7.56
C GLY A 148 -16.14 -14.56 -8.10
N LEU A 149 -15.78 -13.58 -7.27
CA LEU A 149 -15.83 -12.14 -7.63
C LEU A 149 -14.78 -11.75 -8.69
N GLY A 150 -13.71 -12.55 -8.83
CA GLY A 150 -12.66 -12.34 -9.82
C GLY A 150 -12.97 -12.90 -11.23
N LYS A 151 -14.14 -13.52 -11.45
CA LYS A 151 -14.46 -14.15 -12.75
C LYS A 151 -14.43 -13.11 -13.88
N GLY A 152 -13.64 -13.40 -14.91
CA GLY A 152 -13.51 -12.52 -16.08
C GLY A 152 -12.70 -11.25 -15.81
N ARG A 153 -12.03 -11.11 -14.67
CA ARG A 153 -11.13 -10.00 -14.35
C ARG A 153 -9.66 -10.41 -14.54
N GLU A 154 -8.78 -9.44 -14.73
CA GLU A 154 -7.33 -9.66 -14.72
C GLU A 154 -6.85 -9.91 -13.28
N PRO A 155 -5.71 -10.59 -13.07
CA PRO A 155 -5.16 -10.72 -11.73
C PRO A 155 -4.76 -9.36 -11.18
N GLN A 156 -4.97 -9.16 -9.88
CA GLN A 156 -4.37 -8.03 -9.17
C GLN A 156 -2.84 -8.20 -9.14
N VAL A 157 -2.14 -7.13 -9.45
CA VAL A 157 -0.69 -7.01 -9.27
C VAL A 157 -0.42 -5.88 -8.29
N TRP A 158 0.82 -5.78 -7.81
CA TRP A 158 1.09 -5.01 -6.61
C TRP A 158 2.45 -4.33 -6.68
N GLU A 159 2.56 -3.20 -6.00
CA GLU A 159 3.82 -2.50 -5.73
C GLU A 159 4.09 -2.49 -4.22
N LEU A 160 5.35 -2.37 -3.81
CA LEU A 160 5.73 -2.19 -2.42
C LEU A 160 6.29 -0.78 -2.22
N GLY A 161 5.63 -0.02 -1.36
CA GLY A 161 6.10 1.29 -0.91
C GLY A 161 6.77 1.23 0.46
N VAL A 162 7.90 1.95 0.60
CA VAL A 162 8.53 2.26 1.89
C VAL A 162 8.56 3.79 2.07
N LYS A 163 8.31 4.25 3.30
CA LYS A 163 8.21 5.66 3.65
C LYS A 163 9.09 5.98 4.86
N GLU A 164 9.75 7.12 4.81
CA GLU A 164 10.30 7.82 5.97
C GLU A 164 9.63 9.19 6.13
N VAL A 165 9.58 9.69 7.36
CA VAL A 165 9.29 11.10 7.67
C VAL A 165 10.52 11.68 8.35
N TRP A 166 10.95 12.84 7.88
CA TRP A 166 12.11 13.55 8.39
C TRP A 166 11.69 14.92 8.88
N LYS A 167 12.16 15.31 10.06
CA LYS A 167 12.22 16.71 10.46
C LYS A 167 13.40 17.35 9.75
N VAL A 168 13.18 18.47 9.08
CA VAL A 168 14.19 19.14 8.25
C VAL A 168 14.47 20.54 8.77
N THR A 169 15.69 21.02 8.53
CA THR A 169 16.12 22.36 8.93
C THR A 169 15.69 23.44 7.94
N LYS A 170 15.43 23.05 6.68
CA LYS A 170 14.98 23.92 5.60
C LYS A 170 13.68 23.38 5.03
N PRO A 171 12.59 24.17 5.00
CA PRO A 171 11.33 23.71 4.45
C PRO A 171 11.44 23.44 2.95
N LEU A 172 10.77 22.38 2.49
CA LEU A 172 10.62 22.09 1.07
C LEU A 172 9.41 22.86 0.53
N ASP A 173 9.53 23.46 -0.66
CA ASP A 173 8.50 24.33 -1.23
C ASP A 173 7.63 23.67 -2.30
N ARG A 174 7.82 22.37 -2.56
CA ARG A 174 7.19 21.65 -3.67
C ARG A 174 7.11 20.16 -3.46
N VAL A 175 6.12 19.54 -4.07
CA VAL A 175 6.05 18.09 -4.25
C VAL A 175 7.09 17.66 -5.30
N ILE A 176 7.87 16.63 -4.99
CA ILE A 176 8.85 16.05 -5.90
C ILE A 176 8.52 14.58 -6.14
N HIS A 177 8.51 14.19 -7.42
CA HIS A 177 8.57 12.79 -7.82
C HIS A 177 9.86 12.54 -8.59
N THR A 178 10.38 11.33 -8.49
CA THR A 178 11.40 10.85 -9.43
C THR A 178 10.90 9.60 -10.13
N LEU A 179 11.18 9.54 -11.43
CA LEU A 179 10.78 8.45 -12.30
C LEU A 179 12.02 7.87 -12.95
N ALA A 180 11.96 6.58 -13.30
CA ALA A 180 12.73 5.98 -14.38
C ALA A 180 14.25 6.28 -14.36
N GLY A 181 15.03 5.33 -13.87
CA GLY A 181 16.49 5.42 -13.87
C GLY A 181 17.03 5.02 -12.51
N TRP A 182 18.13 5.63 -12.10
CA TRP A 182 18.81 5.30 -10.86
C TRP A 182 17.93 5.55 -9.63
N PRO A 183 17.91 4.66 -8.63
CA PRO A 183 18.76 3.46 -8.48
C PRO A 183 18.29 2.20 -9.22
N LEU A 184 17.15 2.25 -9.91
CA LEU A 184 16.61 1.10 -10.64
C LEU A 184 17.40 0.80 -11.92
N LYS A 185 17.45 -0.49 -12.27
CA LYS A 185 18.06 -0.97 -13.51
C LYS A 185 17.04 -0.97 -14.64
N ILE A 186 17.31 -0.16 -15.66
CA ILE A 186 16.40 0.09 -16.80
C ILE A 186 16.21 -1.15 -17.69
N SER A 187 17.18 -2.08 -17.71
CA SER A 187 17.10 -3.28 -18.55
C SER A 187 15.92 -4.17 -18.13
N ALA A 188 15.11 -4.57 -19.12
CA ALA A 188 13.93 -5.42 -18.93
C ALA A 188 14.25 -6.76 -18.25
N LYS A 189 15.50 -7.24 -18.32
CA LYS A 189 15.98 -8.43 -17.59
C LYS A 189 15.70 -8.34 -16.10
N TYR A 190 15.92 -7.16 -15.50
CA TYR A 190 15.72 -6.98 -14.06
C TYR A 190 14.25 -6.77 -13.70
N GLY A 191 13.45 -6.25 -14.62
CA GLY A 191 12.03 -5.93 -14.39
C GLY A 191 11.80 -4.86 -13.32
N GLN A 192 12.82 -4.06 -12.99
CA GLN A 192 12.73 -3.05 -11.95
C GLN A 192 12.02 -1.81 -12.47
N ILE A 193 10.81 -1.56 -11.97
CA ILE A 193 9.96 -0.41 -12.30
C ILE A 193 9.49 0.18 -10.98
N GLY A 194 9.46 1.51 -10.91
CA GLY A 194 9.16 2.21 -9.67
C GLY A 194 9.65 3.65 -9.71
N GLY A 195 9.70 4.26 -8.55
CA GLY A 195 10.09 5.65 -8.40
C GLY A 195 10.13 6.08 -6.96
N SER A 196 10.35 7.37 -6.74
CA SER A 196 10.38 7.96 -5.40
C SER A 196 9.53 9.21 -5.31
N TRP A 197 9.25 9.60 -4.07
CA TRP A 197 8.60 10.86 -3.77
C TRP A 197 9.28 11.60 -2.63
N ILE A 198 9.13 12.93 -2.62
CA ILE A 198 9.50 13.82 -1.53
C ILE A 198 8.42 14.90 -1.41
N TYR A 199 7.65 14.90 -0.33
CA TYR A 199 6.53 15.82 -0.10
C TYR A 199 6.80 16.71 1.11
N PRO A 200 6.58 18.02 0.99
CA PRO A 200 6.68 18.94 2.10
C PRO A 200 5.53 18.70 3.07
N MET A 201 5.80 18.81 4.36
CA MET A 201 4.79 18.64 5.40
C MET A 201 5.01 19.72 6.47
N LYS A 202 4.09 20.68 6.59
CA LYS A 202 4.12 21.62 7.71
C LYS A 202 3.21 21.12 8.83
N ASP A 203 3.79 20.79 9.97
CA ASP A 203 2.99 20.47 11.16
C ASP A 203 2.60 21.77 11.87
N GLU A 204 1.35 22.19 11.72
CA GLU A 204 0.85 23.42 12.35
C GLU A 204 0.74 23.32 13.88
N LYS A 205 0.63 22.11 14.45
CA LYS A 205 0.55 21.93 15.90
C LYS A 205 1.90 22.12 16.56
N THR A 206 2.97 21.63 15.93
CA THR A 206 4.33 21.69 16.50
C THR A 206 5.18 22.81 15.89
N GLY A 207 4.75 23.38 14.77
CA GLY A 207 5.53 24.31 13.97
C GLY A 207 6.67 23.66 13.18
N ALA A 208 6.85 22.33 13.26
CA ALA A 208 7.95 21.63 12.64
C ALA A 208 7.81 21.57 11.11
N ASP A 209 8.93 21.80 10.42
CA ASP A 209 9.06 21.51 8.99
C ASP A 209 9.46 20.04 8.82
N LEU A 210 8.59 19.28 8.18
CA LEU A 210 8.75 17.86 7.92
C LEU A 210 8.81 17.59 6.41
N VAL A 211 9.37 16.45 6.05
CA VAL A 211 9.37 15.91 4.69
C VAL A 211 8.97 14.43 4.74
N SER A 212 7.96 14.05 3.96
CA SER A 212 7.73 12.64 3.64
C SER A 212 8.59 12.28 2.44
N ILE A 213 9.49 11.31 2.61
CA ILE A 213 10.26 10.72 1.53
C ILE A 213 9.94 9.24 1.43
N GLY A 214 9.97 8.66 0.23
CA GLY A 214 9.83 7.23 0.09
C GLY A 214 10.11 6.71 -1.30
N PHE A 215 10.04 5.40 -1.43
CA PHE A 215 10.36 4.67 -2.64
C PHE A 215 9.31 3.59 -2.88
N VAL A 216 8.89 3.44 -4.13
CA VAL A 216 7.97 2.39 -4.56
C VAL A 216 8.63 1.51 -5.60
N LEU A 217 8.44 0.19 -5.47
CA LEU A 217 8.96 -0.82 -6.37
C LEU A 217 7.83 -1.75 -6.80
N ASP A 218 7.61 -1.85 -8.10
CA ASP A 218 6.74 -2.85 -8.72
C ASP A 218 7.24 -4.25 -8.41
N MET A 219 6.37 -5.12 -7.88
CA MET A 219 6.75 -6.48 -7.49
C MET A 219 6.87 -7.45 -8.69
N ASP A 220 6.84 -6.95 -9.93
CA ASP A 220 7.16 -7.70 -11.15
C ASP A 220 8.67 -7.73 -11.52
N TYR A 221 9.56 -7.33 -10.58
CA TYR A 221 11.00 -7.52 -10.77
C TYR A 221 11.40 -9.00 -10.72
N ALA A 222 12.51 -9.33 -11.39
CA ALA A 222 13.06 -10.68 -11.48
C ALA A 222 14.37 -10.89 -10.70
N ASP A 223 15.09 -9.82 -10.36
CA ASP A 223 16.29 -9.95 -9.52
C ASP A 223 15.89 -10.10 -8.06
N ALA A 224 16.14 -11.29 -7.50
CA ALA A 224 15.82 -11.68 -6.13
C ALA A 224 16.48 -10.79 -5.07
N THR A 225 17.50 -10.01 -5.44
CA THR A 225 18.21 -9.09 -4.53
C THR A 225 17.65 -7.67 -4.53
N SER A 226 16.49 -7.43 -5.17
CA SER A 226 15.83 -6.12 -5.22
C SER A 226 15.10 -5.82 -3.90
N SER A 227 15.29 -4.62 -3.36
CA SER A 227 14.68 -4.21 -2.09
C SER A 227 14.23 -2.76 -2.14
N ALA A 228 12.93 -2.52 -1.90
CA ALA A 228 12.38 -1.17 -1.84
C ALA A 228 13.01 -0.34 -0.71
N HIS A 229 13.25 -0.98 0.45
CA HIS A 229 13.93 -0.36 1.59
C HIS A 229 15.33 0.12 1.20
N ASP A 230 16.13 -0.77 0.62
CA ASP A 230 17.53 -0.47 0.30
C ASP A 230 17.64 0.48 -0.90
N PHE A 231 16.67 0.47 -1.83
CA PHE A 231 16.57 1.49 -2.87
C PHE A 231 16.24 2.87 -2.29
N LEU A 232 15.40 2.98 -1.25
CA LEU A 232 15.20 4.26 -0.56
C LEU A 232 16.50 4.74 0.09
N GLN A 233 17.21 3.84 0.78
CA GLN A 233 18.51 4.15 1.38
C GLN A 233 19.52 4.61 0.31
N GLN A 234 19.59 3.90 -0.82
CA GLN A 234 20.44 4.28 -1.94
C GLN A 234 20.00 5.63 -2.54
N PHE A 235 18.70 5.86 -2.76
CA PHE A 235 18.15 7.09 -3.32
C PHE A 235 18.53 8.33 -2.48
N LYS A 236 18.50 8.21 -1.15
CA LYS A 236 18.96 9.28 -0.24
C LYS A 236 20.39 9.72 -0.49
N THR A 237 21.24 8.85 -1.05
CA THR A 237 22.64 9.22 -1.36
C THR A 237 22.78 10.21 -2.53
N HIS A 238 21.73 10.46 -3.31
CA HIS A 238 21.75 11.43 -4.41
C HIS A 238 21.90 12.86 -3.87
N PRO A 239 22.75 13.73 -4.46
CA PRO A 239 23.00 15.09 -3.95
C PRO A 239 21.74 15.90 -3.67
N MET A 240 20.78 15.90 -4.60
CA MET A 240 19.48 16.56 -4.40
C MET A 240 18.77 16.16 -3.11
N VAL A 241 18.84 14.88 -2.73
CA VAL A 241 18.14 14.37 -1.54
C VAL A 241 18.96 14.65 -0.28
N ARG A 242 20.29 14.54 -0.36
CA ARG A 242 21.19 14.96 0.72
C ARG A 242 20.96 16.41 1.10
N ASP A 243 20.87 17.31 0.12
CA ASP A 243 20.66 18.74 0.35
C ASP A 243 19.32 19.03 1.07
N ILE A 244 18.28 18.24 0.78
CA ILE A 244 16.94 18.38 1.40
C ILE A 244 16.96 17.90 2.86
N LEU A 245 17.68 16.81 3.14
CA LEU A 245 17.68 16.15 4.44
C LEU A 245 18.87 16.57 5.33
N GLU A 246 19.68 17.53 4.89
CA GLU A 246 20.88 17.99 5.59
C GLU A 246 20.53 18.53 6.98
N GLY A 247 21.21 17.99 8.01
CA GLY A 247 20.95 18.32 9.41
C GLY A 247 19.57 17.89 9.93
N GLY A 248 18.83 17.11 9.15
CA GLY A 248 17.52 16.60 9.52
C GLY A 248 17.59 15.37 10.42
N GLU A 249 16.43 15.00 10.97
CA GLU A 249 16.25 13.85 11.84
C GLU A 249 15.12 12.97 11.31
N ARG A 250 15.36 11.65 11.21
CA ARG A 250 14.33 10.69 10.81
C ARG A 250 13.41 10.40 12.00
N VAL A 251 12.13 10.72 11.88
CA VAL A 251 11.15 10.63 12.98
C VAL A 251 10.13 9.50 12.81
N SER A 252 9.98 8.94 11.60
CA SER A 252 9.07 7.81 11.38
C SER A 252 9.48 6.97 10.18
N TRP A 253 9.09 5.71 10.19
CA TRP A 253 9.24 4.79 9.05
C TRP A 253 8.02 3.87 8.93
N GLY A 254 7.68 3.47 7.71
CA GLY A 254 6.64 2.48 7.46
C GLY A 254 6.70 1.88 6.06
N ALA A 255 5.95 0.80 5.84
CA ALA A 255 5.90 0.12 4.55
C ALA A 255 4.52 -0.49 4.29
N LYS A 256 4.05 -0.42 3.03
CA LYS A 256 2.77 -1.02 2.64
C LYS A 256 2.78 -1.36 1.16
N ALA A 257 2.18 -2.50 0.82
CA ALA A 257 1.88 -2.85 -0.56
C ALA A 257 0.68 -2.03 -1.07
N ILE A 258 0.60 -1.87 -2.39
CA ILE A 258 -0.41 -1.06 -3.07
C ILE A 258 -0.95 -1.86 -4.26
N PRO A 259 -2.28 -1.94 -4.49
CA PRO A 259 -2.83 -2.57 -5.68
C PRO A 259 -2.47 -1.77 -6.93
N ALA A 260 -2.12 -2.50 -7.98
CA ALA A 260 -1.49 -1.98 -9.18
C ALA A 260 -1.99 -2.62 -10.48
N GLY A 261 -3.00 -3.48 -10.43
CA GLY A 261 -3.67 -4.07 -11.59
C GLY A 261 -4.65 -3.11 -12.28
N GLY A 262 -5.09 -2.07 -11.59
CA GLY A 262 -5.99 -1.04 -12.12
C GLY A 262 -7.38 -1.58 -12.49
N TYR A 263 -8.05 -0.88 -13.41
CA TYR A 263 -9.46 -1.11 -13.75
C TYR A 263 -9.79 -2.57 -14.10
N TRP A 264 -8.95 -3.24 -14.90
CA TRP A 264 -9.24 -4.61 -15.33
C TRP A 264 -9.12 -5.65 -14.22
N ALA A 265 -8.42 -5.32 -13.13
CA ALA A 265 -8.22 -6.21 -11.98
C ALA A 265 -9.23 -5.97 -10.85
N MET A 266 -10.08 -4.95 -10.94
CA MET A 266 -11.14 -4.75 -9.95
C MET A 266 -12.09 -5.96 -9.97
N PRO A 267 -12.32 -6.65 -8.84
CA PRO A 267 -13.30 -7.71 -8.74
C PRO A 267 -14.72 -7.13 -8.85
N ARG A 268 -15.73 -8.00 -8.89
CA ARG A 268 -17.08 -7.57 -8.49
C ARG A 268 -17.02 -7.02 -7.06
N LEU A 269 -17.67 -5.89 -6.84
CA LEU A 269 -17.55 -5.09 -5.63
C LEU A 269 -18.62 -5.40 -4.58
N SER A 270 -19.62 -6.21 -4.94
CA SER A 270 -20.68 -6.64 -4.05
C SER A 270 -20.87 -8.16 -4.07
N MET A 271 -21.33 -8.68 -2.94
CA MET A 271 -21.84 -10.04 -2.77
C MET A 271 -23.06 -9.98 -1.84
N PRO A 272 -23.89 -11.04 -1.75
CA PRO A 272 -25.04 -11.00 -0.85
C PRO A 272 -24.61 -10.70 0.59
N GLY A 273 -25.14 -9.62 1.16
CA GLY A 273 -24.82 -9.17 2.52
C GLY A 273 -23.50 -8.41 2.70
N ALA A 274 -22.68 -8.20 1.66
CA ALA A 274 -21.40 -7.51 1.82
C ALA A 274 -20.88 -6.76 0.57
N VAL A 275 -19.97 -5.81 0.79
CA VAL A 275 -19.29 -5.03 -0.28
C VAL A 275 -17.79 -4.87 -0.02
N LEU A 276 -17.01 -4.62 -1.08
CA LEU A 276 -15.57 -4.33 -1.05
C LEU A 276 -15.31 -2.85 -1.30
N THR A 277 -14.53 -2.18 -0.46
CA THR A 277 -14.23 -0.73 -0.61
C THR A 277 -12.72 -0.47 -0.69
N GLY A 278 -12.34 0.68 -1.25
CA GLY A 278 -10.95 1.14 -1.33
C GLY A 278 -10.00 0.15 -1.98
N ASP A 279 -8.83 -0.04 -1.37
CA ASP A 279 -7.79 -0.94 -1.87
C ASP A 279 -8.20 -2.42 -1.84
N SER A 280 -9.18 -2.81 -1.03
CA SER A 280 -9.78 -4.17 -1.08
C SER A 280 -10.44 -4.43 -2.44
N GLY A 281 -11.05 -3.39 -3.03
CA GLY A 281 -11.59 -3.39 -4.38
C GLY A 281 -10.56 -3.07 -5.47
N GLY A 282 -9.31 -2.79 -5.12
CA GLY A 282 -8.25 -2.42 -6.06
C GLY A 282 -8.33 -1.00 -6.60
N MET A 283 -8.95 -0.07 -5.85
CA MET A 283 -9.26 1.29 -6.32
C MET A 283 -8.06 2.26 -6.21
N VAL A 284 -7.02 2.02 -7.01
CA VAL A 284 -5.82 2.87 -7.08
C VAL A 284 -5.51 3.27 -8.52
N ASN A 285 -5.31 4.57 -8.74
CA ASN A 285 -4.86 5.11 -10.00
C ASN A 285 -3.33 5.27 -9.99
N LEU A 286 -2.65 4.32 -10.62
CA LEU A 286 -1.20 4.29 -10.70
C LEU A 286 -0.61 5.45 -11.49
N ALA A 287 -1.23 5.85 -12.60
CA ALA A 287 -0.73 6.97 -13.40
C ALA A 287 -0.75 8.28 -12.59
N ALA A 288 -1.76 8.45 -11.74
CA ALA A 288 -1.87 9.60 -10.83
C ALA A 288 -1.10 9.43 -9.51
N LEU A 289 -0.69 8.20 -9.16
CA LEU A 289 -0.12 7.79 -7.87
C LEU A 289 -1.06 8.07 -6.69
N LYS A 290 -2.35 7.73 -6.82
CA LYS A 290 -3.38 8.07 -5.81
C LYS A 290 -4.41 6.97 -5.59
N GLY A 291 -4.81 6.79 -4.33
CA GLY A 291 -5.86 5.86 -3.89
C GLY A 291 -6.73 6.39 -2.74
N VAL A 292 -6.16 7.21 -1.85
CA VAL A 292 -6.82 7.68 -0.61
C VAL A 292 -8.22 8.26 -0.82
N HIS A 293 -8.35 9.16 -1.80
CA HIS A 293 -9.63 9.81 -2.09
C HIS A 293 -10.65 8.89 -2.76
N TYR A 294 -10.19 7.86 -3.49
CA TYR A 294 -11.07 6.80 -3.99
C TYR A 294 -11.54 5.91 -2.85
N ALA A 295 -10.69 5.58 -1.87
CA ALA A 295 -11.10 4.83 -0.69
C ALA A 295 -12.21 5.57 0.08
N ILE A 296 -12.04 6.87 0.33
CA ILE A 296 -13.07 7.70 0.97
C ILE A 296 -14.37 7.71 0.14
N LYS A 297 -14.29 8.04 -1.15
CA LYS A 297 -15.48 8.09 -2.01
C LYS A 297 -16.19 6.74 -2.09
N SER A 298 -15.44 5.65 -2.17
CA SER A 298 -15.99 4.29 -2.21
C SER A 298 -16.73 3.92 -0.92
N GLY A 299 -16.26 4.43 0.24
CA GLY A 299 -16.95 4.27 1.52
C GLY A 299 -18.28 5.04 1.56
N VAL A 300 -18.30 6.29 1.07
CA VAL A 300 -19.53 7.08 0.95
C VAL A 300 -20.56 6.37 0.07
N LEU A 301 -20.15 5.94 -1.13
CA LEU A 301 -21.03 5.23 -2.06
C LEU A 301 -21.55 3.89 -1.50
N ALA A 302 -20.71 3.17 -0.74
CA ALA A 302 -21.12 1.94 -0.07
C ALA A 302 -22.18 2.22 0.99
N ALA A 303 -21.95 3.21 1.85
CA ALA A 303 -22.88 3.59 2.91
C ALA A 303 -24.25 3.99 2.36
N GLU A 304 -24.29 4.82 1.32
CA GLU A 304 -25.55 5.22 0.66
C GLU A 304 -26.31 4.02 0.07
N SER A 305 -25.58 3.10 -0.57
CA SER A 305 -26.19 1.93 -1.25
C SER A 305 -26.70 0.90 -0.26
N ILE A 306 -25.96 0.67 0.82
CA ILE A 306 -26.38 -0.17 1.94
C ILE A 306 -27.62 0.44 2.59
N TYR A 307 -27.58 1.72 2.95
CA TYR A 307 -28.71 2.40 3.59
C TYR A 307 -29.99 2.36 2.75
N ALA A 308 -29.88 2.62 1.44
CA ALA A 308 -31.01 2.55 0.52
C ALA A 308 -31.61 1.13 0.41
N SER A 309 -30.78 0.10 0.50
CA SER A 309 -31.20 -1.30 0.41
C SER A 309 -31.82 -1.80 1.72
N LEU A 310 -31.23 -1.45 2.86
CA LEU A 310 -31.75 -1.77 4.19
C LEU A 310 -33.12 -1.13 4.44
N LYS A 311 -33.39 0.07 3.91
CA LYS A 311 -34.72 0.70 3.94
C LYS A 311 -35.80 -0.11 3.22
N LYS A 312 -35.42 -0.96 2.27
CA LYS A 312 -36.30 -1.86 1.52
C LYS A 312 -36.26 -3.29 2.06
N ASP A 313 -35.66 -3.49 3.22
CA ASP A 313 -35.41 -4.79 3.84
C ASP A 313 -34.60 -5.76 2.97
N SER A 314 -33.75 -5.24 2.08
CA SER A 314 -32.93 -6.01 1.16
C SER A 314 -31.46 -6.08 1.61
N ALA A 315 -30.84 -7.24 1.39
CA ALA A 315 -29.39 -7.46 1.53
C ALA A 315 -28.66 -7.50 0.17
N ASP A 316 -29.33 -7.08 -0.90
CA ASP A 316 -28.72 -6.87 -2.21
C ASP A 316 -28.12 -5.47 -2.28
N PHE A 317 -26.80 -5.40 -2.36
CA PHE A 317 -26.03 -4.16 -2.46
C PHE A 317 -25.42 -3.95 -3.85
N SER A 318 -25.88 -4.67 -4.88
CA SER A 318 -25.35 -4.62 -6.24
C SER A 318 -25.29 -3.22 -6.86
N SER A 319 -26.25 -2.35 -6.53
CA SER A 319 -26.25 -0.95 -6.97
C SER A 319 -24.99 -0.15 -6.60
N TYR A 320 -24.22 -0.62 -5.61
CA TYR A 320 -22.93 -0.04 -5.25
C TYR A 320 -21.92 -0.11 -6.40
N GLU A 321 -21.88 -1.22 -7.14
CA GLU A 321 -20.93 -1.43 -8.24
C GLU A 321 -21.18 -0.40 -9.35
N ASP A 322 -22.44 -0.24 -9.77
CA ASP A 322 -22.85 0.74 -10.78
C ASP A 322 -22.46 2.17 -10.36
N LYS A 323 -22.73 2.54 -9.10
CA LYS A 323 -22.35 3.87 -8.57
C LYS A 323 -20.84 4.08 -8.59
N VAL A 324 -20.04 3.07 -8.29
CA VAL A 324 -18.57 3.18 -8.37
C VAL A 324 -18.13 3.39 -9.81
N GLU A 325 -18.69 2.62 -10.75
CA GLU A 325 -18.38 2.73 -12.18
C GLU A 325 -18.77 4.10 -12.77
N GLU A 326 -19.91 4.66 -12.36
CA GLU A 326 -20.39 5.98 -12.79
C GLU A 326 -19.66 7.15 -12.11
N SER A 327 -19.03 6.91 -10.96
CA SER A 327 -18.34 7.93 -10.18
C SER A 327 -17.00 8.36 -10.79
N VAL A 328 -16.32 9.30 -10.12
CA VAL A 328 -14.92 9.65 -10.42
C VAL A 328 -13.97 8.44 -10.36
N ILE A 329 -14.26 7.43 -9.53
CA ILE A 329 -13.43 6.23 -9.41
C ILE A 329 -13.43 5.46 -10.72
N GLY A 330 -14.60 5.04 -11.20
CA GLY A 330 -14.74 4.28 -12.43
C GLY A 330 -14.21 5.04 -13.66
N ARG A 331 -14.56 6.32 -13.78
CA ARG A 331 -14.08 7.17 -14.89
C ARG A 331 -12.55 7.28 -14.92
N ASP A 332 -11.92 7.62 -13.80
CA ASP A 332 -10.46 7.81 -13.75
C ASP A 332 -9.70 6.50 -14.00
N LEU A 333 -10.13 5.42 -13.37
CA LEU A 333 -9.51 4.11 -13.55
C LEU A 333 -9.69 3.60 -14.99
N TYR A 334 -10.86 3.84 -15.61
CA TYR A 334 -11.10 3.48 -17.00
C TYR A 334 -10.22 4.28 -17.96
N GLU A 335 -10.04 5.58 -17.75
CA GLU A 335 -9.13 6.41 -18.57
C GLU A 335 -7.67 5.89 -18.51
N GLN A 336 -7.28 5.24 -17.42
CA GLN A 336 -5.92 4.72 -17.21
C GLN A 336 -5.81 3.19 -17.31
N ARG A 337 -6.87 2.50 -17.76
CA ARG A 337 -7.03 1.03 -17.69
C ARG A 337 -5.90 0.19 -18.30
N ASN A 338 -5.17 0.75 -19.27
CA ASN A 338 -4.10 0.05 -19.99
C ASN A 338 -2.68 0.53 -19.61
N THR A 339 -2.53 1.43 -18.64
CA THR A 339 -1.22 2.06 -18.34
C THR A 339 -0.23 1.16 -17.61
N ARG A 340 -0.68 0.06 -16.99
CA ARG A 340 0.20 -0.85 -16.24
C ARG A 340 0.81 -1.95 -17.13
N GLN A 341 0.02 -2.48 -18.04
CA GLN A 341 0.31 -3.70 -18.79
C GLN A 341 1.56 -3.58 -19.68
N PRO A 342 1.82 -2.45 -20.36
CA PRO A 342 3.04 -2.29 -21.15
C PRO A 342 4.34 -2.42 -20.35
N PHE A 343 4.32 -2.07 -19.06
CA PHE A 343 5.49 -2.15 -18.20
C PHE A 343 5.99 -3.58 -17.96
N GLN A 344 5.17 -4.60 -18.21
CA GLN A 344 5.62 -6.01 -18.18
C GLN A 344 6.70 -6.31 -19.23
N LYS A 345 6.82 -5.47 -20.27
CA LYS A 345 7.89 -5.54 -21.29
C LYS A 345 9.13 -4.71 -20.92
N GLY A 346 9.19 -4.20 -19.69
CA GLY A 346 10.25 -3.31 -19.19
C GLY A 346 10.04 -1.85 -19.55
N LEU A 347 10.76 -0.97 -18.85
CA LEU A 347 10.61 0.48 -18.94
C LEU A 347 10.87 1.06 -20.34
N ILE A 348 11.88 0.57 -21.06
CA ILE A 348 12.26 1.10 -22.39
C ILE A 348 11.15 0.87 -23.42
N ARG A 349 10.55 -0.33 -23.43
CA ARG A 349 9.49 -0.68 -24.39
C ARG A 349 8.11 -0.23 -23.91
N GLY A 350 7.86 -0.32 -22.60
CA GLY A 350 6.59 0.04 -21.99
C GLY A 350 6.39 1.55 -21.91
N GLY A 351 7.41 2.31 -21.51
CA GLY A 351 7.31 3.75 -21.24
C GLY A 351 6.68 4.58 -22.36
N PRO A 352 7.14 4.46 -23.63
CA PRO A 352 6.52 5.18 -24.74
C PRO A 352 5.04 4.83 -24.92
N LEU A 353 4.69 3.55 -24.78
CA LEU A 353 3.32 3.07 -24.92
C LEU A 353 2.41 3.57 -23.78
N VAL A 354 2.91 3.56 -22.55
CA VAL A 354 2.19 4.09 -21.38
C VAL A 354 1.94 5.59 -21.56
N ASN A 355 2.92 6.37 -21.99
CA ASN A 355 2.73 7.80 -22.24
C ASN A 355 1.70 8.06 -23.34
N LEU A 356 1.68 7.25 -24.40
CA LEU A 356 0.66 7.33 -25.45
C LEU A 356 -0.74 6.99 -24.90
N MET A 357 -0.86 5.96 -24.06
CA MET A 357 -2.12 5.60 -23.43
C MET A 357 -2.60 6.66 -22.45
N ILE A 358 -1.71 7.28 -21.68
CA ILE A 358 -2.04 8.43 -20.82
C ILE A 358 -2.58 9.58 -21.67
N ALA A 359 -1.87 9.95 -22.73
CA ALA A 359 -2.25 11.05 -23.61
C ALA A 359 -3.60 10.85 -24.29
N THR A 360 -3.94 9.59 -24.60
CA THR A 360 -5.20 9.24 -25.28
C THR A 360 -6.30 8.79 -24.31
N LYS A 361 -6.08 8.85 -22.99
CA LYS A 361 -7.01 8.35 -21.96
C LYS A 361 -7.43 6.90 -22.20
N GLY A 362 -6.43 6.09 -22.56
CA GLY A 362 -6.58 4.67 -22.89
C GLY A 362 -7.35 4.39 -24.18
N ARG A 363 -7.69 5.41 -24.99
CA ARG A 363 -8.37 5.19 -26.28
C ARG A 363 -7.45 4.55 -27.32
N PHE A 364 -6.14 4.83 -27.27
CA PHE A 364 -5.18 4.27 -28.21
C PHE A 364 -3.81 3.91 -27.59
N PRO A 365 -3.32 2.67 -27.80
CA PRO A 365 -4.08 1.54 -28.31
C PRO A 365 -5.17 1.13 -27.31
N GLY A 366 -6.39 0.95 -27.84
CA GLY A 366 -7.56 0.59 -27.05
C GLY A 366 -7.62 -0.89 -26.69
N GLY A 367 -8.83 -1.35 -26.37
CA GLY A 367 -9.11 -2.73 -26.00
C GLY A 367 -8.67 -3.09 -24.58
N ARG A 368 -8.77 -4.38 -24.26
CA ARG A 368 -8.38 -4.96 -22.97
C ARG A 368 -7.01 -5.62 -23.09
N TRP A 369 -6.06 -5.13 -22.30
CA TRP A 369 -4.70 -5.67 -22.26
C TRP A 369 -4.57 -6.64 -21.08
N LYS A 370 -3.95 -7.80 -21.34
CA LYS A 370 -3.72 -8.81 -20.31
C LYS A 370 -2.56 -8.45 -19.40
N ILE A 371 -2.62 -8.92 -18.16
CA ILE A 371 -1.52 -8.82 -17.18
C ILE A 371 -1.29 -10.19 -16.52
N HIS A 372 -0.03 -10.52 -16.25
CA HIS A 372 0.32 -11.69 -15.43
C HIS A 372 0.54 -11.31 -13.96
N ARG A 373 0.36 -12.28 -13.06
CA ARG A 373 0.60 -12.13 -11.62
C ARG A 373 2.08 -11.89 -11.32
N ASN A 374 2.38 -11.17 -10.23
CA ASN A 374 3.76 -10.88 -9.82
C ASN A 374 4.62 -12.12 -9.52
N ASP A 375 4.01 -13.26 -9.21
CA ASP A 375 4.66 -14.55 -8.94
C ASP A 375 4.88 -15.40 -10.21
N ALA A 376 4.37 -14.97 -11.37
CA ALA A 376 4.49 -15.74 -12.62
C ALA A 376 5.83 -15.54 -13.34
N LYS A 377 6.62 -14.54 -12.92
CA LYS A 377 7.92 -14.23 -13.53
C LYS A 377 9.04 -14.97 -12.81
N PRO A 378 9.86 -15.77 -13.52
CA PRO A 378 11.00 -16.45 -12.91
C PRO A 378 11.98 -15.46 -12.27
N MET A 379 12.42 -15.80 -11.06
CA MET A 379 13.41 -15.03 -10.32
C MET A 379 14.82 -15.52 -10.63
N PHE A 380 15.82 -14.66 -10.47
CA PHE A 380 17.23 -15.02 -10.46
C PHE A 380 17.98 -14.25 -9.38
N ILE A 381 19.04 -14.83 -8.83
CA ILE A 381 19.90 -14.14 -7.86
C ILE A 381 20.85 -13.23 -8.62
N GLY A 382 20.56 -11.93 -8.60
CA GLY A 382 21.39 -10.92 -9.24
C GLY A 382 22.37 -10.24 -8.28
N LYS A 383 22.89 -9.11 -8.76
CA LYS A 383 23.90 -8.29 -8.05
C LYS A 383 23.35 -6.90 -7.74
N THR A 384 22.03 -6.74 -7.63
CA THR A 384 21.44 -5.44 -7.26
C THR A 384 21.88 -5.04 -5.85
N LYS A 385 21.95 -6.01 -4.92
CA LYS A 385 22.45 -5.78 -3.55
C LYS A 385 23.82 -5.13 -3.43
N ASN A 386 24.70 -5.31 -4.43
CA ASN A 386 26.05 -4.75 -4.42
C ASN A 386 26.08 -3.21 -4.49
N GLY A 387 24.97 -2.57 -4.88
CA GLY A 387 24.86 -1.12 -4.96
C GLY A 387 24.34 -0.45 -3.69
N TYR A 388 23.85 -1.21 -2.71
CA TYR A 388 23.23 -0.65 -1.52
C TYR A 388 24.28 -0.02 -0.58
N PRO A 389 24.02 1.18 -0.04
CA PRO A 389 24.92 1.81 0.90
C PRO A 389 24.93 1.04 2.23
N LYS A 390 26.08 1.03 2.91
CA LYS A 390 26.15 0.50 4.27
C LYS A 390 25.42 1.46 5.23
N PRO A 391 24.60 0.95 6.16
CA PRO A 391 23.96 1.77 7.17
C PRO A 391 25.00 2.40 8.11
N ASP A 392 24.77 3.68 8.44
CA ASP A 392 25.58 4.46 9.38
C ASP A 392 24.80 4.81 10.67
N GLY A 393 23.51 4.43 10.74
CA GLY A 393 22.63 4.68 11.88
C GLY A 393 22.22 6.14 12.05
N LYS A 394 22.60 7.03 11.13
CA LYS A 394 22.34 8.48 11.21
C LYS A 394 21.59 9.00 10.00
N TYR A 395 22.02 8.61 8.81
CA TYR A 395 21.44 9.02 7.54
C TYR A 395 20.94 7.82 6.74
N ILE A 396 21.73 6.75 6.75
CA ILE A 396 21.42 5.46 6.14
C ILE A 396 21.14 4.45 7.25
N PHE A 397 19.98 3.81 7.17
CA PHE A 397 19.47 2.92 8.22
C PHE A 397 19.24 1.53 7.67
N ASP A 398 19.40 0.53 8.53
CA ASP A 398 19.03 -0.85 8.26
C ASP A 398 17.52 -1.09 8.48
N LYS A 399 17.05 -2.28 8.10
CA LYS A 399 15.64 -2.68 8.22
C LYS A 399 15.17 -2.75 9.68
N LEU A 400 15.99 -3.27 10.61
CA LEU A 400 15.58 -3.52 11.99
C LEU A 400 15.47 -2.22 12.80
N SER A 401 16.45 -1.32 12.67
CA SER A 401 16.34 0.02 13.27
C SER A 401 15.17 0.83 12.71
N SER A 402 14.71 0.50 11.50
CA SER A 402 13.52 1.10 10.87
C SER A 402 12.22 0.49 11.40
N VAL A 403 12.19 -0.82 11.66
CA VAL A 403 11.06 -1.49 12.34
C VAL A 403 10.84 -0.89 13.72
N PHE A 404 11.91 -0.62 14.48
CA PHE A 404 11.80 0.00 15.80
C PHE A 404 11.00 1.31 15.78
N ILE A 405 11.33 2.23 14.86
CA ILE A 405 10.63 3.53 14.75
C ILE A 405 9.29 3.46 14.00
N SER A 406 8.85 2.27 13.57
CA SER A 406 7.46 2.05 13.16
C SER A 406 6.52 1.94 14.37
N GLY A 407 7.08 1.76 15.57
CA GLY A 407 6.33 1.48 16.79
C GLY A 407 5.75 0.08 16.81
N ASN A 408 6.37 -0.88 16.13
CA ASN A 408 5.89 -2.26 16.08
C ASN A 408 5.79 -2.85 17.50
N ALA A 409 4.61 -3.35 17.84
CA ALA A 409 4.26 -3.79 19.20
C ALA A 409 3.75 -5.24 19.23
N THR A 410 4.24 -6.10 18.33
CA THR A 410 3.90 -7.52 18.32
C THR A 410 4.57 -8.27 19.48
N ARG A 411 3.81 -9.12 20.17
CA ARG A 411 4.32 -9.96 21.27
C ARG A 411 5.28 -11.04 20.75
N ASP A 412 6.37 -11.32 21.48
CA ASP A 412 7.39 -12.29 21.05
C ASP A 412 6.88 -13.74 21.03
N ASP A 413 5.92 -14.06 21.90
CA ASP A 413 5.24 -15.35 21.99
C ASP A 413 3.89 -15.36 21.23
N ALA A 414 3.60 -14.35 20.41
CA ALA A 414 2.39 -14.35 19.58
C ALA A 414 2.42 -15.52 18.57
N PRO A 415 1.27 -16.05 18.14
CA PRO A 415 1.22 -17.03 17.06
C PRO A 415 1.76 -16.46 15.74
N ASN A 416 2.42 -17.30 14.94
CA ASN A 416 2.87 -16.91 13.61
C ASN A 416 1.67 -16.68 12.67
N HIS A 417 1.52 -15.45 12.16
CA HIS A 417 0.46 -15.01 11.26
C HIS A 417 0.89 -14.99 9.77
N ILE A 418 2.02 -15.60 9.44
CA ILE A 418 2.55 -15.69 8.08
C ILE A 418 2.51 -17.15 7.64
N ARG A 419 1.81 -17.41 6.53
CA ARG A 419 1.65 -18.76 5.96
C ARG A 419 2.53 -18.89 4.73
N VAL A 420 3.63 -19.61 4.87
CA VAL A 420 4.64 -19.89 3.83
C VAL A 420 5.14 -21.32 3.96
N GLN A 421 5.63 -21.89 2.86
CA GLN A 421 6.53 -23.05 2.93
C GLN A 421 7.90 -22.56 3.41
N THR A 422 8.52 -23.28 4.34
CA THR A 422 9.83 -22.91 4.89
C THR A 422 11.00 -23.51 4.14
N ASN A 423 10.80 -24.63 3.44
CA ASN A 423 11.79 -25.20 2.52
C ASN A 423 11.40 -24.82 1.08
N VAL A 424 12.20 -23.98 0.43
CA VAL A 424 11.88 -23.37 -0.87
C VAL A 424 13.13 -23.15 -1.73
N PRO A 425 12.99 -22.99 -3.06
CA PRO A 425 14.14 -22.67 -3.92
C PRO A 425 14.90 -21.43 -3.46
N ARG A 426 16.24 -21.47 -3.53
CA ARG A 426 17.14 -20.39 -3.08
C ARG A 426 16.77 -19.03 -3.66
N GLU A 427 16.36 -18.94 -4.93
CA GLU A 427 15.94 -17.70 -5.58
C GLU A 427 14.70 -17.09 -4.91
N LEU A 428 13.77 -17.94 -4.44
CA LEU A 428 12.55 -17.51 -3.76
C LEU A 428 12.86 -17.07 -2.33
N ALA A 429 13.67 -17.85 -1.61
CA ALA A 429 14.14 -17.49 -0.28
C ALA A 429 14.84 -16.12 -0.28
N GLU A 430 15.77 -15.90 -1.22
CA GLU A 430 16.45 -14.60 -1.36
C GLU A 430 15.46 -13.49 -1.70
N THR A 431 14.50 -13.75 -2.59
CA THR A 431 13.45 -12.79 -2.90
C THR A 431 12.73 -12.36 -1.64
N TRP A 432 12.35 -13.28 -0.76
CA TRP A 432 11.66 -12.95 0.50
C TRP A 432 12.53 -12.11 1.45
N THR A 433 13.80 -12.48 1.63
CA THR A 433 14.75 -11.75 2.48
C THR A 433 14.96 -10.31 2.02
N TRP A 434 15.12 -10.07 0.71
CA TRP A 434 15.33 -8.73 0.17
C TRP A 434 14.04 -7.93 0.04
N MET A 435 12.96 -8.55 -0.45
CA MET A 435 11.65 -7.91 -0.61
C MET A 435 11.09 -7.43 0.73
N CYS A 436 11.23 -8.23 1.80
CA CYS A 436 10.66 -7.87 3.09
C CYS A 436 11.32 -6.60 3.63
N PRO A 437 10.54 -5.52 3.86
CA PRO A 437 11.09 -4.26 4.33
C PRO A 437 11.47 -4.30 5.82
N ALA A 438 11.12 -5.39 6.52
CA ALA A 438 11.18 -5.52 7.97
C ALA A 438 12.11 -6.64 8.48
N GLY A 439 12.79 -7.38 7.59
CA GLY A 439 13.72 -8.43 8.02
C GLY A 439 13.02 -9.65 8.66
N VAL A 440 11.84 -10.02 8.17
CA VAL A 440 11.08 -11.17 8.67
C VAL A 440 11.66 -12.50 8.19
N TYR A 441 12.24 -12.56 7.00
CA TYR A 441 12.71 -13.82 6.40
C TYR A 441 14.23 -13.85 6.35
N GLU A 442 14.80 -14.92 6.88
CA GLU A 442 16.23 -15.13 6.99
C GLU A 442 16.61 -16.49 6.45
N ILE A 443 17.73 -16.54 5.73
CA ILE A 443 18.33 -17.78 5.23
C ILE A 443 19.49 -18.09 6.18
N PRO A 444 19.57 -19.31 6.76
CA PRO A 444 20.68 -19.71 7.61
C PRO A 444 22.04 -19.55 6.91
N ASP A 445 23.07 -19.19 7.67
CA ASP A 445 24.42 -18.94 7.15
C ASP A 445 25.05 -20.19 6.49
N ASP A 446 24.66 -21.39 6.93
CA ASP A 446 25.12 -22.68 6.42
C ASP A 446 24.26 -23.24 5.27
N ALA A 447 23.22 -22.52 4.85
CA ALA A 447 22.34 -22.94 3.76
C ALA A 447 23.09 -23.01 2.41
N PRO A 448 22.80 -24.00 1.55
CA PRO A 448 23.48 -24.16 0.28
C PRO A 448 23.25 -22.96 -0.66
N GLU A 449 24.20 -22.75 -1.57
CA GLU A 449 24.14 -21.65 -2.56
C GLU A 449 23.11 -21.89 -3.68
N SER A 450 22.60 -23.12 -3.82
CA SER A 450 21.62 -23.50 -4.84
C SER A 450 20.72 -24.64 -4.36
N GLY A 451 19.59 -24.84 -5.04
CA GLY A 451 18.58 -25.82 -4.65
C GLY A 451 17.59 -25.26 -3.63
N ASP A 452 16.88 -26.16 -2.96
CA ASP A 452 15.93 -25.78 -1.91
C ASP A 452 16.67 -25.53 -0.59
N VAL A 453 16.26 -24.48 0.13
CA VAL A 453 16.84 -24.04 1.40
C VAL A 453 15.74 -23.78 2.42
N ASP A 454 16.11 -23.93 3.69
CA ASP A 454 15.22 -23.56 4.79
C ASP A 454 15.24 -22.05 5.04
N VAL A 455 14.07 -21.51 5.40
CA VAL A 455 13.85 -20.09 5.71
C VAL A 455 13.33 -19.98 7.15
N ILE A 456 14.02 -19.16 7.93
CA ILE A 456 13.59 -18.76 9.28
C ILE A 456 12.61 -17.59 9.15
N VAL A 457 11.48 -17.69 9.85
CA VAL A 457 10.40 -16.68 9.82
C VAL A 457 10.31 -15.96 11.16
N ASN A 458 10.93 -14.79 11.23
CA ASN A 458 10.92 -13.85 12.35
C ASN A 458 9.66 -12.96 12.30
N TYR A 459 8.48 -13.56 12.44
CA TYR A 459 7.19 -12.92 12.20
C TYR A 459 6.87 -11.76 13.16
N THR A 460 7.53 -11.67 14.31
CA THR A 460 7.37 -10.57 15.28
C THR A 460 7.84 -9.23 14.72
N ASN A 461 8.76 -9.22 13.74
CA ASN A 461 9.17 -8.01 13.02
C ASN A 461 8.14 -7.52 12.00
N CYS A 462 7.08 -8.27 11.72
CA CYS A 462 6.18 -8.01 10.60
C CYS A 462 5.39 -6.71 10.76
N VAL A 463 5.64 -5.75 9.86
CA VAL A 463 4.86 -4.49 9.78
C VAL A 463 3.59 -4.61 8.92
N GLN A 464 3.11 -5.83 8.67
CA GLN A 464 1.86 -6.12 7.95
C GLN A 464 1.75 -5.43 6.58
N CYS A 465 2.88 -5.30 5.87
CA CYS A 465 2.92 -4.61 4.59
C CYS A 465 2.15 -5.34 3.47
N GLY A 466 1.99 -6.67 3.57
CA GLY A 466 1.30 -7.50 2.57
C GLY A 466 2.15 -7.97 1.39
N ALA A 467 3.44 -7.57 1.30
CA ALA A 467 4.31 -7.90 0.17
C ALA A 467 4.46 -9.41 -0.09
N ILE A 468 4.49 -10.22 0.97
CA ILE A 468 4.66 -11.67 0.88
C ILE A 468 3.61 -12.35 -0.02
N THR A 469 2.39 -11.80 -0.01
CA THR A 469 1.27 -12.35 -0.79
C THR A 469 1.46 -12.20 -2.30
N ALA A 470 2.34 -11.30 -2.75
CA ALA A 470 2.69 -11.14 -4.15
C ALA A 470 3.76 -12.11 -4.65
N LYS A 471 4.47 -12.80 -3.74
CA LYS A 471 5.60 -13.69 -4.05
C LYS A 471 5.44 -15.06 -3.38
N GLY A 472 4.23 -15.62 -3.41
CA GLY A 472 3.99 -17.03 -3.10
C GLY A 472 3.66 -17.39 -1.65
N GLY A 473 3.62 -16.42 -0.72
CA GLY A 473 3.10 -16.65 0.63
C GLY A 473 1.72 -16.07 0.87
N ARG A 474 1.26 -16.08 2.12
CA ARG A 474 0.03 -15.41 2.53
C ARG A 474 0.19 -14.76 3.90
N LEU A 475 -0.13 -13.47 3.97
CA LEU A 475 -0.32 -12.76 5.23
C LEU A 475 -1.72 -13.09 5.78
N THR A 476 -1.80 -13.58 7.01
CA THR A 476 -3.05 -13.64 7.79
C THR A 476 -3.02 -12.59 8.89
N THR A 477 -4.16 -12.36 9.53
CA THR A 477 -4.26 -11.42 10.66
C THR A 477 -3.53 -11.97 11.89
N PRO A 478 -2.70 -11.17 12.58
CA PRO A 478 -2.24 -11.51 13.92
C PRO A 478 -3.35 -11.33 14.96
N GLU A 479 -3.01 -11.58 16.22
CA GLU A 479 -3.83 -11.19 17.38
C GLU A 479 -4.14 -9.68 17.30
N GLY A 480 -5.37 -9.29 17.64
CA GLY A 480 -5.77 -7.89 17.56
C GLY A 480 -4.92 -7.00 18.47
N GLY A 481 -4.32 -5.94 17.91
CA GLY A 481 -3.41 -5.03 18.63
C GLY A 481 -1.94 -5.22 18.24
N ASP A 482 -1.56 -6.39 17.72
CA ASP A 482 -0.21 -6.62 17.22
C ASP A 482 0.06 -5.83 15.93
N GLY A 483 1.31 -5.36 15.78
CA GLY A 483 1.83 -4.77 14.54
C GLY A 483 2.32 -3.33 14.69
N PRO A 484 2.43 -2.58 13.57
CA PRO A 484 3.02 -1.24 13.58
C PRO A 484 2.09 -0.18 14.17
N LEU A 485 2.63 0.70 15.02
CA LEU A 485 1.93 1.85 15.60
C LEU A 485 2.27 3.16 14.88
N TYR A 486 1.88 3.22 13.61
CA TYR A 486 2.08 4.35 12.72
C TYR A 486 1.42 5.65 13.20
N ARG A 487 2.21 6.73 13.37
CA ARG A 487 1.72 8.04 13.81
C ARG A 487 1.55 9.06 12.68
N ASN A 488 2.63 9.35 11.95
CA ASN A 488 2.69 10.38 10.89
C ASN A 488 2.98 9.80 9.49
N THR A 489 2.84 8.47 9.35
CA THR A 489 3.14 7.73 8.11
C THR A 489 1.96 7.67 7.16
#